data_AF-A0A926QIV9-F1
#
_entry.id   AF-A0A926QIV9-F1
#
_cell.length_a   1.000
_cell.length_b   1.000
_cell.length_c   1.000
_cell.angle_alpha   90.00
_cell.angle_beta   90.00
_cell.angle_gamma   90.00
#
_symmetry.space_group_name_H-M   'P 1'
#
loop_
_entity.id
_entity.type
_entity.pdbx_description
1 polymer ?
#
loop_
_entity_poly.entity_id
_entity_poly.type
_entity_poly.pdbx_seq_one_letter_code
_entity_poly.pdbx_strand_id
1 'polypeptide(L)'
;MNGLIPLFFVYGLWFIGFILLFLLGWLVYDKRYKSKEGAESNKPSNGFVWTPEVFIDPKDGYTYRVYYNPRSGDREYIRER
;
A
#
# COMPACT_ATOMS: atom_id res chain seq x y z
N MET A 1 0.57 4.90 -51.14
CA MET A 1 0.45 5.53 -49.81
C MET A 1 0.49 4.42 -48.77
N ASN A 2 1.53 4.38 -47.93
CA ASN A 2 1.77 3.27 -46.99
C ASN A 2 0.75 3.30 -45.84
N GLY A 3 -0.37 2.60 -46.01
CA GLY A 3 -1.45 2.48 -45.01
C GLY A 3 -1.03 1.80 -43.69
N LEU A 4 0.21 1.30 -43.61
CA LEU A 4 0.80 0.76 -42.37
C LEU A 4 1.15 1.85 -41.35
N ILE A 5 1.54 3.04 -41.80
CA ILE A 5 1.91 4.16 -40.90
C ILE A 5 0.75 4.55 -39.98
N PRO A 6 -0.47 4.84 -40.47
CA PRO A 6 -1.58 5.19 -39.58
C PRO A 6 -1.98 4.03 -38.67
N LEU A 7 -1.82 2.77 -39.11
CA LEU A 7 -2.10 1.59 -38.30
C LEU A 7 -1.17 1.51 -37.08
N PHE A 8 0.14 1.65 -37.28
CA PHE A 8 1.13 1.66 -36.20
C PHE A 8 0.93 2.84 -35.24
N PHE A 9 0.53 4.02 -35.74
CA PHE A 9 0.24 5.17 -34.89
C PHE A 9 -0.97 4.93 -33.98
N VAL A 10 -2.07 4.38 -34.51
CA VAL A 10 -3.26 4.09 -33.71
C VAL A 10 -2.94 3.09 -32.62
N TYR A 11 -2.38 1.92 -32.96
CA TYR A 11 -2.08 0.89 -31.97
C TYR A 11 -0.94 1.28 -31.02
N GLY A 12 0.04 2.03 -31.49
CA GLY A 12 1.10 2.59 -30.66
C GLY A 12 0.56 3.54 -29.60
N LEU A 13 -0.40 4.40 -29.95
CA LEU A 13 -1.05 5.30 -28.99
C LEU A 13 -1.84 4.52 -27.93
N TRP A 14 -2.59 3.49 -28.34
CA TRP A 14 -3.29 2.60 -27.40
C TRP A 14 -2.33 1.90 -26.44
N PHE A 15 -1.21 1.38 -26.95
CA PHE A 15 -0.20 0.71 -26.13
C PHE A 15 0.44 1.65 -25.10
N ILE A 16 0.77 2.89 -25.51
CA ILE A 16 1.26 3.92 -24.61
C ILE A 16 0.20 4.25 -23.54
N GLY A 17 -1.07 4.36 -23.92
CA GLY A 17 -2.18 4.55 -22.99
C GLY A 17 -2.26 3.46 -21.92
N PHE A 18 -2.10 2.20 -22.31
CA PHE A 18 -2.04 1.07 -21.37
C PHE A 18 -0.84 1.15 -20.42
N ILE A 19 0.34 1.50 -20.92
CA ILE A 19 1.53 1.70 -20.08
C ILE A 19 1.28 2.81 -19.05
N LEU A 20 0.69 3.93 -19.46
CA LEU A 20 0.38 5.03 -18.55
C LEU A 20 -0.61 4.62 -17.46
N LEU A 21 -1.66 3.86 -17.81
CA LEU A 21 -2.60 3.32 -16.83
C LEU A 21 -1.93 2.36 -15.85
N PHE A 22 -1.02 1.51 -16.33
CA PHE A 22 -0.26 0.60 -15.48
C PHE A 22 0.65 1.36 -14.50
N LEU A 23 1.37 2.37 -14.99
CA LEU A 23 2.24 3.22 -14.15
C LEU A 23 1.44 4.01 -13.12
N LEU A 24 0.29 4.58 -13.50
CA LEU A 24 -0.62 5.26 -12.57
C LEU A 24 -1.13 4.30 -11.49
N GLY A 25 -1.55 3.09 -11.89
CA GLY A 25 -1.98 2.05 -10.97
C GLY A 25 -0.88 1.67 -9.98
N TRP A 26 0.35 1.45 -10.46
CA TRP A 26 1.51 1.18 -9.61
C TRP A 26 1.76 2.33 -8.63
N LEU A 27 1.88 3.58 -9.11
CA LEU A 27 2.18 4.73 -8.26
C LEU A 27 1.15 4.93 -7.14
N VAL A 28 -0.14 4.73 -7.44
CA VAL A 28 -1.21 4.82 -6.44
C VAL A 28 -1.18 3.63 -5.47
N TYR A 29 -0.94 2.42 -5.96
CA TYR A 29 -0.87 1.22 -5.14
C TYR A 29 0.31 1.24 -4.15
N ASP A 30 1.50 1.60 -4.62
CA ASP A 30 2.72 1.65 -3.81
C ASP A 30 2.59 2.66 -2.66
N LYS A 31 1.98 3.82 -2.92
CA LYS A 31 1.72 4.84 -1.89
C LYS A 31 0.77 4.34 -0.79
N ARG A 32 -0.31 3.64 -1.16
CA ARG A 32 -1.31 3.14 -0.20
C ARG A 32 -0.76 1.99 0.65
N TYR A 33 0.08 1.15 0.07
CA TYR A 33 0.65 0.00 0.75
C TYR A 33 1.71 0.45 1.77
N LYS A 34 2.64 1.31 1.36
CA LYS A 34 3.70 1.84 2.24
C LYS A 34 3.19 2.79 3.32
N SER A 35 2.08 3.51 3.09
CA SER A 35 1.47 4.35 4.13
C SER A 35 0.84 3.53 5.27
N LYS A 36 0.55 2.24 5.04
CA LYS A 36 0.00 1.32 6.05
C LYS A 36 1.08 0.53 6.76
N GLU A 37 2.27 0.38 6.16
CA GLU A 37 3.47 -0.13 6.81
C GLU A 37 4.12 0.90 7.77
N GLY A 38 3.31 1.70 8.47
CA GLY A 38 3.75 2.53 9.60
C GLY A 38 4.28 1.73 10.80
N ALA A 39 4.42 0.41 10.65
CA ALA A 39 4.84 -0.54 11.66
C ALA A 39 6.38 -0.65 11.85
N GLU A 40 7.18 0.20 11.19
CA GLU A 40 8.62 0.33 11.55
C GLU A 40 8.84 1.24 12.77
N SER A 41 7.81 1.95 13.23
CA SER A 41 7.90 2.62 14.52
C SER A 41 7.81 1.60 15.64
N ASN A 42 8.89 1.42 16.41
CA ASN A 42 8.89 0.66 17.66
C ASN A 42 8.00 1.28 18.76
N LYS A 43 7.27 2.37 18.46
CA LYS A 43 6.45 3.12 19.41
C LYS A 43 5.10 3.46 18.81
N PRO A 44 4.02 3.35 19.59
CA PRO A 44 2.70 3.78 19.15
C PRO A 44 2.64 5.27 18.94
N SER A 45 1.80 5.68 18.00
CA SER A 45 1.42 7.06 17.77
C SER A 45 0.73 7.63 19.02
N ASN A 46 0.75 8.96 19.18
CA ASN A 46 0.18 9.60 20.36
C ASN A 46 -1.32 9.28 20.53
N GLY A 47 -1.71 8.93 21.75
CA GLY A 47 -3.10 8.64 22.10
C GLY A 47 -3.52 7.18 21.92
N PHE A 48 -2.63 6.33 21.41
CA PHE A 48 -2.84 4.89 21.37
C PHE A 48 -2.43 4.24 22.71
N VAL A 49 -3.30 3.40 23.25
CA VAL A 49 -3.09 2.64 24.49
C VAL A 49 -2.76 1.19 24.18
N TRP A 50 -1.90 0.61 25.02
CA TRP A 50 -1.51 -0.79 24.91
C TRP A 50 -2.71 -1.72 25.12
N THR A 51 -2.74 -2.83 24.38
CA THR A 51 -3.73 -3.89 24.56
C THR A 51 -3.05 -5.26 24.66
N PRO A 52 -3.68 -6.25 25.32
CA PRO A 52 -3.16 -7.61 25.36
C PRO A 52 -3.30 -8.35 24.02
N GLU A 53 -3.99 -7.76 23.02
CA GLU A 53 -4.20 -8.36 21.71
C GLU A 53 -2.89 -8.41 20.90
N VAL A 54 -2.69 -9.55 20.23
CA VAL A 54 -1.53 -9.84 19.39
C VAL A 54 -2.03 -10.35 18.04
N PHE A 55 -1.47 -9.82 16.97
CA PHE A 55 -1.74 -10.22 15.61
C PHE A 55 -0.51 -10.87 15.00
N ILE A 56 -0.64 -12.06 14.42
CA ILE A 56 0.44 -12.73 13.69
C ILE A 56 0.07 -12.65 12.21
N ASP A 57 0.88 -11.96 11.42
CA ASP A 57 0.59 -11.80 9.99
C ASP A 57 0.94 -13.10 9.25
N PRO A 58 -0.03 -13.77 8.59
CA PRO A 58 0.24 -15.01 7.85
C PRO A 58 1.13 -14.79 6.61
N LYS A 59 1.30 -13.54 6.15
CA LYS A 59 2.12 -13.19 4.99
C LYS A 59 3.62 -13.29 5.30
N ASP A 60 4.03 -12.84 6.48
CA ASP A 60 5.44 -12.70 6.85
C ASP A 60 5.83 -13.47 8.13
N GLY A 61 4.85 -13.95 8.90
CA GLY A 61 5.04 -14.70 10.14
C GLY A 61 5.43 -13.84 11.33
N TYR A 62 5.44 -12.50 11.20
CA TYR A 62 5.80 -11.61 12.30
C TYR A 62 4.63 -11.38 13.25
N THR A 63 4.99 -11.18 14.51
CA THR A 63 4.07 -10.88 15.60
C THR A 63 3.96 -9.37 15.77
N TYR A 64 2.73 -8.86 15.86
CA TYR A 64 2.42 -7.45 16.03
C TYR A 64 1.59 -7.25 17.30
N ARG A 65 2.02 -6.34 18.17
CA ARG A 65 1.24 -5.84 19.30
C ARG A 65 0.20 -4.85 18.81
N VAL A 66 -1.05 -5.04 19.23
CA VAL A 66 -2.15 -4.13 18.88
C VAL A 66 -2.27 -3.03 19.92
N TYR A 67 -2.35 -1.79 19.45
CA TYR A 67 -2.67 -0.61 20.25
C TYR A 67 -4.00 -0.01 19.80
N TYR A 68 -4.75 0.56 20.73
CA TYR A 68 -6.08 1.10 20.48
C TYR A 68 -6.14 2.59 20.81
N ASN A 69 -6.74 3.41 19.95
CA ASN A 69 -7.00 4.81 20.26
C ASN A 69 -8.45 4.99 20.76
N PRO A 70 -8.69 5.29 22.05
CA PRO A 70 -10.04 5.40 22.59
C PRO A 70 -10.80 6.64 22.11
N ARG A 71 -10.13 7.62 21.50
CA ARG A 71 -10.77 8.84 20.99
C ARG A 71 -11.31 8.65 19.56
N SER A 72 -10.57 7.95 18.70
CA SER A 72 -10.95 7.74 17.29
C SER A 72 -11.51 6.35 17.00
N GLY A 73 -11.21 5.35 17.84
CA GLY A 73 -11.51 3.95 17.58
C GLY A 73 -10.48 3.23 16.70
N ASP A 74 -9.40 3.91 16.31
CA ASP A 74 -8.37 3.36 15.43
C ASP A 74 -7.49 2.31 16.13
N ARG A 75 -6.85 1.47 15.31
CA ARG A 75 -5.88 0.47 15.76
C ARG A 75 -4.54 0.65 15.07
N GLU A 76 -3.48 0.42 15.81
CA GLU A 76 -2.10 0.46 15.33
C GLU A 76 -1.40 -0.86 15.66
N TYR A 77 -0.63 -1.38 14.71
CA TYR A 77 0.04 -2.68 14.79
C TYR A 77 1.54 -2.44 14.79
N ILE A 78 2.21 -2.82 15.88
CA ILE A 78 3.64 -2.59 16.06
C ILE A 78 4.33 -3.93 16.18
N ARG A 79 5.36 -4.15 15.36
CA ARG A 79 6.09 -5.42 15.38
C ARG A 79 6.73 -5.65 16.75
N GLU A 80 6.52 -6.82 17.33
CA GLU A 80 7.27 -7.29 18.50
C GLU A 80 8.64 -7.80 18.03
N ARG A 81 9.70 -7.39 18.73
CA ARG A 81 11.08 -7.75 18.40
C ARG A 81 11.42 -9.19 18.80
#